data_AF-A0A0V0XU89-F1
#
_entry.id   AF-A0A0V0XU89-F1
#
_cell.length_a   1.000
_cell.length_b   1.000
_cell.length_c   1.000
_cell.angle_alpha   90.00
_cell.angle_beta   90.00
_cell.angle_gamma   90.00
#
_symmetry.space_group_name_H-M   'P 1'
#
loop_
_entity.id
_entity.type
_entity.pdbx_description
1 polymer ?
#
loop_
_entity_poly.entity_id
_entity_poly.type
_entity_poly.pdbx_seq_one_letter_code
_entity_poly.pdbx_strand_id
1 'polypeptide(L)'
;LLTCLYQVLHYDTLQVVASELSIFLRLMSDIYAFFVALVSILFESALRTFGAQNGLALTPPMGWISWLQFGCQTDCSKGLKNCFSEQAILDIAEHLVADGYRDAGYIYVNLDDCWSSRRRDQDGRLMADPIRFPHGIKWLGEELHKRGLKLGMYTNIGSKTCMGYPGSGEDIEKDAETFASWEVDMLKVDGCFTDKSTFSTKYPKMAKALNLTGRKILMSCSWPYYTYPEKPPYPLIAQHCNMWRNYQDVQMNWNSVLKIIDFYEANQDLLANFHKRGQWNDADMLVIGSPKLTNDQAQAQMAIWSILGVPLFMSNDLRTLSPALQDILLNEQLIAINKDPLQPMGKVVKKASFAIKILHMVGSISIYKKEVDIRSPFIVLVLFNRDEVARNDKYGRSKFEFHVPPTGVVVLKVYPMDVDLNAPVAYSVMWIIFCLFLAISVLKLVWRITSNNFLTDAVLPAAIALLHARISALRCFPTGEAIRSILDNLINSFQQICKMSTVAETNILQRQQSIIQRRQLLVVFFHFIPDK
;
A
#
# COMPACT_ATOMS: atom_id res chain seq x y z
N LEU A 1 -27.31 -31.49 -63.66
CA LEU A 1 -27.22 -30.01 -63.74
C LEU A 1 -27.63 -29.33 -62.43
N LEU A 2 -28.91 -29.34 -62.03
CA LEU A 2 -29.39 -28.63 -60.82
C LEU A 2 -28.55 -28.89 -59.55
N THR A 3 -28.17 -30.15 -59.28
CA THR A 3 -27.27 -30.51 -58.17
C THR A 3 -25.88 -29.88 -58.25
N CYS A 4 -25.30 -29.78 -59.45
CA CYS A 4 -23.99 -29.14 -59.67
C CYS A 4 -24.08 -27.61 -59.52
N LEU A 5 -25.16 -27.00 -60.05
CA LEU A 5 -25.46 -25.58 -59.87
C LEU A 5 -25.61 -25.23 -58.38
N TYR A 6 -26.31 -26.08 -57.61
CA TYR A 6 -26.44 -25.91 -56.17
C TYR A 6 -25.08 -25.98 -55.45
N GLN A 7 -24.21 -26.95 -55.80
CA GLN A 7 -22.88 -27.07 -55.23
C GLN A 7 -21.96 -25.88 -55.56
N VAL A 8 -21.95 -25.41 -56.80
CA VAL A 8 -21.13 -24.24 -57.22
C VAL A 8 -21.60 -22.97 -56.51
N LEU A 9 -22.91 -22.68 -56.51
CA LEU A 9 -23.48 -21.52 -55.83
C LEU A 9 -23.20 -21.54 -54.31
N HIS A 10 -23.18 -22.72 -53.68
CA HIS A 10 -22.82 -22.84 -52.27
C HIS A 10 -21.33 -22.63 -52.01
N TYR A 11 -20.46 -23.07 -52.93
CA TYR A 11 -19.01 -22.96 -52.77
C TYR A 11 -18.53 -21.51 -52.94
N ASP A 12 -19.02 -20.80 -53.95
CA ASP A 12 -18.65 -19.39 -54.19
C ASP A 12 -19.16 -18.48 -53.06
N THR A 13 -20.39 -18.70 -52.57
CA THR A 13 -20.90 -17.96 -51.41
C THR A 13 -20.14 -18.28 -50.12
N LEU A 14 -19.69 -19.53 -49.91
CA LEU A 14 -18.82 -19.89 -48.78
C LEU A 14 -17.44 -19.24 -48.89
N GLN A 15 -16.85 -19.11 -50.08
CA GLN A 15 -15.57 -18.40 -50.25
C GLN A 15 -15.70 -16.90 -49.94
N VAL A 16 -16.74 -16.23 -50.44
CA VAL A 16 -16.97 -14.80 -50.16
C VAL A 16 -17.21 -14.56 -48.66
N VAL A 17 -18.03 -15.39 -48.01
CA VAL A 17 -18.24 -15.32 -46.55
C VAL A 17 -16.94 -15.57 -45.78
N ALA A 18 -16.10 -16.50 -46.24
CA ALA A 18 -14.80 -16.76 -45.60
C ALA A 18 -13.80 -15.61 -45.78
N SER A 19 -13.75 -14.94 -46.94
CA SER A 19 -12.88 -13.78 -47.15
C SER A 19 -13.33 -12.59 -46.30
N GLU A 20 -14.63 -12.27 -46.29
CA GLU A 20 -15.20 -11.18 -45.47
C GLU A 20 -14.98 -11.44 -43.97
N LEU A 21 -15.24 -12.66 -43.50
CA LEU A 21 -14.97 -13.05 -42.11
C LEU A 21 -13.48 -12.94 -41.76
N SER A 22 -12.58 -13.24 -42.70
CA SER A 22 -11.13 -13.09 -42.48
C SER A 22 -10.69 -11.62 -42.38
N ILE A 23 -11.33 -10.72 -43.14
CA ILE A 23 -11.09 -9.28 -43.09
C ILE A 23 -11.62 -8.71 -41.77
N PHE A 24 -12.86 -9.06 -41.41
CA PHE A 24 -13.48 -8.69 -40.14
C PHE A 24 -12.65 -9.15 -38.92
N LEU A 25 -12.14 -10.39 -38.94
CA LEU A 25 -11.30 -10.92 -37.85
C LEU A 25 -9.92 -10.24 -37.74
N ARG A 26 -9.36 -9.73 -38.85
CA ARG A 26 -8.15 -8.89 -38.82
C ARG A 26 -8.47 -7.51 -38.22
N LEU A 27 -9.48 -6.82 -38.74
CA LEU A 27 -9.97 -5.54 -38.23
C LEU A 27 -10.24 -5.58 -36.72
N MET A 28 -10.93 -6.61 -36.23
CA MET A 28 -11.19 -6.79 -34.79
C MET A 28 -9.92 -7.09 -33.98
N SER A 29 -8.90 -7.72 -34.56
CA SER A 29 -7.60 -7.93 -33.93
C SER A 29 -6.80 -6.62 -33.84
N ASP A 30 -6.82 -5.81 -34.88
CA ASP A 30 -6.09 -4.55 -34.96
C ASP A 30 -6.74 -3.48 -34.07
N ILE A 31 -8.08 -3.42 -34.02
CA ILE A 31 -8.84 -2.59 -33.08
C ILE A 31 -8.55 -3.02 -31.62
N TYR A 32 -8.48 -4.32 -31.34
CA TYR A 32 -8.13 -4.80 -30.00
C TYR A 32 -6.69 -4.44 -29.61
N ALA A 33 -5.72 -4.61 -30.52
CA ALA A 33 -4.34 -4.22 -30.28
C ALA A 33 -4.20 -2.70 -30.03
N PHE A 34 -4.90 -1.88 -30.81
CA PHE A 34 -4.97 -0.43 -30.61
C PHE A 34 -5.59 -0.06 -29.26
N PHE A 35 -6.70 -0.71 -28.87
CA PHE A 35 -7.35 -0.47 -27.58
C PHE A 35 -6.46 -0.85 -26.39
N VAL A 36 -5.76 -2.00 -26.46
CA VAL A 36 -4.78 -2.41 -25.44
C VAL A 36 -3.63 -1.40 -25.35
N ALA A 37 -3.06 -0.97 -26.49
CA ALA A 37 -2.01 0.05 -26.50
C ALA A 37 -2.48 1.38 -25.91
N LEU A 38 -3.68 1.85 -26.27
CA LEU A 38 -4.27 3.08 -25.75
C LEU A 38 -4.51 2.99 -24.23
N VAL A 39 -5.04 1.87 -23.73
CA VAL A 39 -5.22 1.64 -22.29
C VAL A 39 -3.88 1.60 -21.57
N SER A 40 -2.83 0.99 -22.14
CA SER A 40 -1.49 0.99 -21.56
C SER A 40 -0.90 2.42 -21.48
N ILE A 41 -1.05 3.23 -22.52
CA ILE A 41 -0.59 4.64 -22.55
C ILE A 41 -1.36 5.51 -21.53
N LEU A 42 -2.67 5.29 -21.39
CA LEU A 42 -3.50 5.96 -20.39
C LEU A 42 -3.14 5.52 -18.95
N PHE A 43 -2.78 4.25 -18.75
CA PHE A 43 -2.33 3.72 -17.46
C PHE A 43 -0.94 4.29 -17.08
N GLU A 44 0.00 4.35 -18.02
CA GLU A 44 1.31 4.99 -17.81
C GLU A 44 1.19 6.48 -17.50
N SER A 45 0.34 7.22 -18.22
CA SER A 45 0.16 8.66 -17.98
C SER A 45 -0.57 8.93 -16.66
N ALA A 46 -1.51 8.09 -16.25
CA ALA A 46 -2.09 8.13 -14.90
C ALA A 46 -1.02 7.91 -13.81
N LEU A 47 -0.12 6.92 -13.98
CA LEU A 47 0.97 6.65 -13.03
C LEU A 47 1.96 7.82 -12.89
N ARG A 48 2.15 8.65 -13.93
CA ARG A 48 3.12 9.76 -13.94
C ARG A 48 2.67 11.02 -13.18
N THR A 49 1.47 11.06 -12.59
CA THR A 49 0.89 12.31 -12.03
C THR A 49 0.83 12.41 -10.50
N PHE A 50 1.25 11.38 -9.74
CA PHE A 50 1.11 11.37 -8.27
C PHE A 50 2.39 10.97 -7.51
N GLY A 51 3.01 11.94 -6.84
CA GLY A 51 4.06 11.77 -5.83
C GLY A 51 5.36 12.51 -6.13
N ALA A 52 6.32 12.44 -5.20
CA ALA A 52 7.68 12.91 -5.46
C ALA A 52 8.31 12.09 -6.61
N GLN A 53 9.11 12.76 -7.44
CA GLN A 53 9.26 12.39 -8.86
C GLN A 53 10.01 11.07 -9.16
N ASN A 54 10.52 10.36 -8.15
CA ASN A 54 11.19 9.06 -8.28
C ASN A 54 10.22 7.84 -8.31
N GLY A 55 8.95 8.04 -7.98
CA GLY A 55 7.94 6.97 -7.95
C GLY A 55 8.11 5.99 -6.78
N LEU A 56 8.75 6.43 -5.68
CA LEU A 56 8.86 5.69 -4.42
C LEU A 56 7.80 6.14 -3.40
N ALA A 57 7.78 5.47 -2.24
CA ALA A 57 6.86 5.75 -1.14
C ALA A 57 5.38 5.75 -1.57
N LEU A 58 4.97 4.76 -2.37
CA LEU A 58 3.61 4.63 -2.91
C LEU A 58 2.54 4.27 -1.86
N THR A 59 2.97 3.98 -0.64
CA THR A 59 2.29 3.98 0.67
C THR A 59 3.27 4.61 1.68
N PRO A 60 2.87 4.91 2.94
CA PRO A 60 3.83 5.32 3.95
C PRO A 60 4.93 4.26 4.11
N PRO A 61 6.22 4.66 4.18
CA PRO A 61 7.30 3.72 4.46
C PRO A 61 7.17 3.09 5.85
N MET A 62 7.59 1.84 5.97
CA MET A 62 7.61 1.10 7.24
C MET A 62 8.95 0.40 7.43
N GLY A 63 9.46 0.38 8.65
CA GLY A 63 10.75 -0.21 8.95
C GLY A 63 11.20 0.02 10.38
N TRP A 64 12.51 0.01 10.58
CA TRP A 64 13.18 0.28 11.85
C TRP A 64 14.33 1.28 11.62
N ILE A 65 14.68 2.07 12.63
CA ILE A 65 15.75 3.08 12.59
C ILE A 65 16.55 3.12 13.90
N SER A 66 17.86 3.37 13.83
CA SER A 66 18.76 3.19 14.98
C SER A 66 18.73 4.27 16.07
N TRP A 67 18.09 5.42 15.84
CA TRP A 67 18.35 6.64 16.62
C TRP A 67 17.99 6.56 18.12
N LEU A 68 16.84 5.98 18.50
CA LEU A 68 16.45 5.90 19.91
C LEU A 68 16.95 4.62 20.59
N GLN A 69 17.09 3.54 19.83
CA GLN A 69 17.62 2.26 20.31
C GLN A 69 19.14 2.31 20.60
N PHE A 70 19.93 2.89 19.70
CA PHE A 70 21.39 2.94 19.81
C PHE A 70 21.94 4.36 19.95
N GLY A 71 21.28 5.37 19.36
CA GLY A 71 21.78 6.74 19.32
C GLY A 71 23.24 6.80 18.85
N CYS A 72 24.06 7.60 19.54
CA CYS A 72 25.49 7.72 19.29
C CYS A 72 26.36 6.83 20.21
N GLN A 73 25.88 5.64 20.61
CA GLN A 73 26.65 4.72 21.45
C GLN A 73 27.76 4.01 20.63
N THR A 74 28.88 4.70 20.41
CA THR A 74 30.00 4.18 19.59
C THR A 74 31.08 3.46 20.40
N ASP A 75 30.93 3.32 21.72
CA ASP A 75 31.87 2.60 22.58
C ASP A 75 31.53 1.10 22.68
N CYS A 76 32.05 0.32 21.75
CA CYS A 76 31.86 -1.13 21.70
C CYS A 76 32.71 -1.91 22.72
N SER A 77 33.62 -1.26 23.47
CA SER A 77 34.49 -1.95 24.44
C SER A 77 33.73 -2.58 25.60
N LYS A 78 32.51 -2.10 25.86
CA LYS A 78 31.59 -2.56 26.92
C LYS A 78 30.60 -3.63 26.44
N GLY A 79 30.80 -4.18 25.24
CA GLY A 79 29.98 -5.23 24.65
C GLY A 79 29.05 -4.72 23.54
N LEU A 80 28.76 -5.59 22.57
CA LEU A 80 28.04 -5.23 21.34
C LEU A 80 26.57 -4.88 21.55
N LYS A 81 25.90 -5.36 22.61
CA LYS A 81 24.43 -5.28 22.75
C LYS A 81 23.87 -3.86 22.53
N ASN A 82 24.57 -2.84 23.03
CA ASN A 82 24.14 -1.44 22.93
C ASN A 82 25.06 -0.59 22.04
N CYS A 83 26.03 -1.18 21.32
CA CYS A 83 26.98 -0.41 20.50
C CYS A 83 26.53 -0.35 19.03
N PHE A 84 26.53 0.85 18.45
CA PHE A 84 26.07 1.07 17.08
C PHE A 84 27.12 0.55 16.07
N SER A 85 26.88 -0.67 15.59
CA SER A 85 27.79 -1.49 14.77
C SER A 85 27.02 -2.34 13.75
N GLU A 86 27.70 -2.84 12.72
CA GLU A 86 27.09 -3.70 11.68
C GLU A 86 26.46 -4.96 12.26
N GLN A 87 27.11 -5.62 13.24
CA GLN A 87 26.57 -6.80 13.91
C GLN A 87 25.29 -6.47 14.67
N ALA A 88 25.25 -5.36 15.43
CA ALA A 88 24.05 -4.97 16.17
C ALA A 88 22.87 -4.58 15.24
N ILE A 89 23.15 -4.19 13.99
CA ILE A 89 22.13 -4.02 12.94
C ILE A 89 21.69 -5.38 12.36
N LEU A 90 22.62 -6.33 12.16
CA LEU A 90 22.28 -7.67 11.70
C LEU A 90 21.43 -8.45 12.72
N ASP A 91 21.72 -8.34 14.02
CA ASP A 91 20.86 -8.92 15.07
C ASP A 91 19.39 -8.44 14.92
N ILE A 92 19.21 -7.13 14.73
CA ILE A 92 17.89 -6.50 14.56
C ILE A 92 17.25 -6.91 13.22
N ALA A 93 18.04 -7.03 12.16
CA ALA A 93 17.57 -7.50 10.85
C ALA A 93 17.12 -8.97 10.86
N GLU A 94 17.73 -9.81 11.70
CA GLU A 94 17.30 -11.19 11.88
C GLU A 94 15.97 -11.27 12.64
N HIS A 95 15.77 -10.47 13.69
CA HIS A 95 14.45 -10.34 14.33
C HIS A 95 13.38 -9.74 13.40
N LEU A 96 13.72 -8.76 12.56
CA LEU A 96 12.78 -8.24 11.54
C LEU A 96 12.27 -9.33 10.58
N VAL A 97 13.09 -10.35 10.30
CA VAL A 97 12.70 -11.50 9.46
C VAL A 97 11.98 -12.58 10.27
N ALA A 98 12.58 -13.03 11.38
CA ALA A 98 12.11 -14.18 12.15
C ALA A 98 10.78 -13.93 12.86
N ASP A 99 10.57 -12.71 13.35
CA ASP A 99 9.41 -12.34 14.16
C ASP A 99 8.26 -11.75 13.31
N GLY A 100 8.34 -11.85 11.98
CA GLY A 100 7.28 -11.49 11.03
C GLY A 100 7.17 -10.02 10.62
N TYR A 101 7.97 -9.11 11.20
CA TYR A 101 7.89 -7.67 10.89
C TYR A 101 8.09 -7.35 9.40
N ARG A 102 9.06 -7.96 8.73
CA ARG A 102 9.31 -7.80 7.28
C ARG A 102 8.06 -8.14 6.47
N ASP A 103 7.35 -9.20 6.86
CA ASP A 103 6.22 -9.76 6.10
C ASP A 103 4.93 -8.95 6.37
N ALA A 104 4.79 -8.38 7.56
CA ALA A 104 3.86 -7.26 7.84
C ALA A 104 4.23 -5.96 7.08
N GLY A 105 5.45 -5.87 6.53
CA GLY A 105 5.92 -4.84 5.62
C GLY A 105 6.93 -3.84 6.21
N TYR A 106 7.47 -4.08 7.41
CA TYR A 106 8.57 -3.31 7.99
C TYR A 106 9.90 -3.69 7.31
N ILE A 107 10.11 -3.20 6.08
CA ILE A 107 11.22 -3.65 5.21
C ILE A 107 12.47 -2.77 5.26
N TYR A 108 12.37 -1.51 5.70
CA TYR A 108 13.51 -0.58 5.73
C TYR A 108 14.29 -0.70 7.05
N VAL A 109 15.62 -0.73 6.97
CA VAL A 109 16.55 -0.74 8.11
C VAL A 109 17.45 0.49 7.99
N ASN A 110 17.16 1.52 8.78
CA ASN A 110 17.76 2.84 8.64
C ASN A 110 18.87 3.06 9.69
N LEU A 111 20.08 3.33 9.22
CA LEU A 111 21.20 3.78 10.05
C LEU A 111 21.14 5.30 10.19
N ASP A 112 20.94 5.78 11.42
CA ASP A 112 20.95 7.21 11.77
C ASP A 112 22.37 7.75 12.02
N ASP A 113 22.51 8.96 12.57
CA ASP A 113 23.80 9.62 12.83
C ASP A 113 24.79 8.73 13.65
N CYS A 114 26.09 9.04 13.55
CA CYS A 114 27.22 8.30 14.14
C CYS A 114 27.58 6.96 13.47
N TRP A 115 27.07 6.63 12.28
CA TRP A 115 27.50 5.44 11.53
C TRP A 115 28.93 5.58 10.92
N SER A 116 29.33 6.80 10.57
CA SER A 116 30.53 7.07 9.77
C SER A 116 31.82 7.21 10.59
N SER A 117 32.94 7.12 9.88
CA SER A 117 34.23 7.61 10.36
C SER A 117 34.19 9.12 10.60
N ARG A 118 34.94 9.61 11.59
CA ARG A 118 35.12 11.07 11.81
C ARG A 118 35.97 11.76 10.73
N ARG A 119 36.47 11.02 9.74
CA ARG A 119 37.20 11.51 8.57
C ARG A 119 36.64 10.89 7.28
N ARG A 120 36.57 11.69 6.23
CA ARG A 120 36.37 11.24 4.84
C ARG A 120 37.63 10.49 4.34
N ASP A 121 37.51 9.76 3.23
CA ASP A 121 38.64 9.08 2.57
C ASP A 121 39.59 10.07 1.85
N GLN A 122 40.57 9.54 1.11
CA GLN A 122 41.56 10.36 0.38
C GLN A 122 40.96 11.15 -0.80
N ASP A 123 39.85 10.70 -1.38
CA ASP A 123 39.09 11.39 -2.43
C ASP A 123 38.01 12.33 -1.83
N GLY A 124 37.88 12.35 -0.51
CA GLY A 124 36.88 13.10 0.23
C GLY A 124 35.48 12.47 0.19
N ARG A 125 35.31 11.16 -0.04
CA ARG A 125 34.03 10.46 0.15
C ARG A 125 33.76 10.17 1.62
N LEU A 126 32.48 9.97 1.97
CA LEU A 126 32.12 9.41 3.27
C LEU A 126 32.65 7.97 3.39
N MET A 127 33.03 7.59 4.60
CA MET A 127 33.56 6.26 4.92
C MET A 127 32.87 5.75 6.19
N ALA A 128 32.62 4.44 6.26
CA ALA A 128 32.13 3.80 7.48
C ALA A 128 33.15 3.91 8.62
N ASP A 129 32.72 3.74 9.86
CA ASP A 129 33.66 3.58 10.98
C ASP A 129 34.33 2.19 10.87
N PRO A 130 35.66 2.09 10.67
CA PRO A 130 36.32 0.82 10.36
C PRO A 130 36.42 -0.16 11.54
N ILE A 131 36.05 0.26 12.75
CA ILE A 131 36.00 -0.62 13.94
C ILE A 131 34.59 -1.16 14.14
N ARG A 132 33.56 -0.38 13.80
CA ARG A 132 32.15 -0.72 14.03
C ARG A 132 31.42 -1.25 12.80
N PHE A 133 31.95 -0.95 11.62
CA PHE A 133 31.48 -1.42 10.32
C PHE A 133 32.68 -1.92 9.47
N PRO A 134 33.49 -2.88 9.95
CA PRO A 134 34.73 -3.32 9.30
C PRO A 134 34.53 -3.91 7.90
N HIS A 135 33.35 -4.47 7.57
CA HIS A 135 33.04 -4.93 6.21
C HIS A 135 32.45 -3.81 5.33
N GLY A 136 32.02 -2.71 5.93
CA GLY A 136 31.56 -1.49 5.26
C GLY A 136 30.08 -1.51 4.84
N ILE A 137 29.55 -0.31 4.54
CA ILE A 137 28.12 -0.09 4.31
C ILE A 137 27.58 -0.88 3.10
N LYS A 138 28.36 -1.08 2.02
CA LYS A 138 27.90 -1.89 0.88
C LYS A 138 27.63 -3.34 1.28
N TRP A 139 28.54 -3.97 2.02
CA TRP A 139 28.36 -5.35 2.49
C TRP A 139 27.14 -5.47 3.41
N LEU A 140 26.94 -4.52 4.32
CA LEU A 140 25.75 -4.48 5.17
C LEU A 140 24.46 -4.32 4.33
N GLY A 141 24.50 -3.52 3.27
CA GLY A 141 23.41 -3.43 2.28
C GLY A 141 23.11 -4.77 1.62
N GLU A 142 24.13 -5.44 1.09
CA GLU A 142 24.01 -6.76 0.48
C GLU A 142 23.43 -7.81 1.45
N GLU A 143 23.84 -7.81 2.72
CA GLU A 143 23.29 -8.71 3.75
C GLU A 143 21.82 -8.41 4.11
N LEU A 144 21.41 -7.15 4.07
CA LEU A 144 20.00 -6.75 4.24
C LEU A 144 19.16 -7.12 3.01
N HIS A 145 19.69 -6.90 1.79
CA HIS A 145 19.00 -7.27 0.54
C HIS A 145 18.79 -8.78 0.43
N LYS A 146 19.77 -9.61 0.83
CA LYS A 146 19.64 -11.08 0.92
C LYS A 146 18.49 -11.53 1.84
N ARG A 147 18.17 -10.72 2.86
CA ARG A 147 17.08 -10.96 3.84
C ARG A 147 15.71 -10.44 3.37
N GLY A 148 15.64 -9.77 2.21
CA GLY A 148 14.44 -9.10 1.71
C GLY A 148 14.17 -7.74 2.34
N LEU A 149 15.16 -7.16 3.02
CA LEU A 149 15.12 -5.84 3.64
C LEU A 149 15.75 -4.78 2.72
N LYS A 150 15.72 -3.52 3.15
CA LYS A 150 16.21 -2.33 2.44
C LYS A 150 17.13 -1.51 3.33
N LEU A 151 18.24 -1.02 2.78
CA LEU A 151 19.21 -0.22 3.53
C LEU A 151 18.83 1.27 3.51
N GLY A 152 18.58 1.85 4.68
CA GLY A 152 18.53 3.29 4.86
C GLY A 152 19.81 3.85 5.48
N MET A 153 20.24 5.02 5.03
CA MET A 153 21.39 5.76 5.59
C MET A 153 20.99 7.16 6.05
N TYR A 154 21.87 7.79 6.82
CA TYR A 154 21.77 9.18 7.26
C TYR A 154 22.87 10.05 6.66
N THR A 155 22.52 11.26 6.24
CA THR A 155 23.45 12.36 6.03
C THR A 155 22.83 13.69 6.45
N ASN A 156 23.59 14.78 6.33
CA ASN A 156 23.19 16.13 6.69
C ASN A 156 23.66 17.12 5.60
N ILE A 157 22.83 18.08 5.19
CA ILE A 157 23.20 19.10 4.17
C ILE A 157 24.20 20.16 4.68
N GLY A 158 24.49 20.16 5.98
CA GLY A 158 25.52 20.99 6.58
C GLY A 158 26.90 20.38 6.58
N SER A 159 27.85 21.17 7.09
CA SER A 159 29.27 20.79 7.16
C SER A 159 29.53 19.60 8.08
N LYS A 160 28.62 19.34 9.03
CA LYS A 160 28.67 18.25 9.99
C LYS A 160 27.28 17.68 10.24
N THR A 161 27.22 16.42 10.63
CA THR A 161 26.04 15.81 11.24
C THR A 161 25.74 16.44 12.60
N CYS A 162 24.56 16.17 13.17
CA CYS A 162 24.18 16.75 14.47
C CYS A 162 25.13 16.31 15.61
N MET A 163 25.70 15.10 15.53
CA MET A 163 26.71 14.57 16.46
C MET A 163 28.17 14.86 16.03
N GLY A 164 28.36 15.75 15.04
CA GLY A 164 29.68 16.27 14.66
C GLY A 164 30.55 15.34 13.80
N TYR A 165 29.94 14.38 13.11
CA TYR A 165 30.59 13.59 12.05
C TYR A 165 30.57 14.38 10.72
N PRO A 166 31.30 13.97 9.66
CA PRO A 166 31.28 14.67 8.38
C PRO A 166 29.85 14.70 7.79
N GLY A 167 29.33 15.91 7.52
CA GLY A 167 28.11 16.11 6.75
C GLY A 167 28.42 16.22 5.25
N SER A 168 27.38 16.23 4.42
CA SER A 168 27.53 16.37 2.96
C SER A 168 27.93 17.76 2.51
N GLY A 169 27.68 18.81 3.30
CA GLY A 169 28.23 20.16 3.07
C GLY A 169 28.12 20.65 1.63
N GLU A 170 29.25 20.72 0.93
CA GLU A 170 29.31 21.03 -0.51
C GLU A 170 29.48 19.78 -1.40
N ASP A 171 30.01 18.67 -0.86
CA ASP A 171 30.21 17.34 -1.50
C ASP A 171 28.89 16.59 -1.83
N ILE A 172 27.75 17.27 -1.88
CA ILE A 172 26.40 16.68 -2.03
C ILE A 172 26.29 15.71 -3.23
N GLU A 173 26.86 16.03 -4.40
CA GLU A 173 26.90 15.14 -5.55
C GLU A 173 27.72 13.87 -5.29
N LYS A 174 28.94 14.04 -4.76
CA LYS A 174 29.88 12.95 -4.45
C LYS A 174 29.30 11.99 -3.40
N ASP A 175 28.60 12.52 -2.41
CA ASP A 175 27.95 11.72 -1.38
C ASP A 175 26.73 10.97 -1.93
N ALA A 176 25.93 11.58 -2.81
CA ALA A 176 24.83 10.88 -3.49
C ALA A 176 25.35 9.69 -4.33
N GLU A 177 26.42 9.89 -5.12
CA GLU A 177 27.12 8.83 -5.83
C GLU A 177 27.65 7.75 -4.87
N THR A 178 28.22 8.14 -3.74
CA THR A 178 28.73 7.22 -2.70
C THR A 178 27.60 6.34 -2.16
N PHE A 179 26.47 6.91 -1.75
CA PHE A 179 25.30 6.15 -1.27
C PHE A 179 24.71 5.24 -2.36
N ALA A 180 24.67 5.68 -3.62
CA ALA A 180 24.22 4.83 -4.72
C ALA A 180 25.17 3.64 -4.98
N SER A 181 26.49 3.85 -4.86
CA SER A 181 27.51 2.80 -5.01
C SER A 181 27.45 1.70 -3.93
N TRP A 182 27.03 2.08 -2.72
CA TRP A 182 26.75 1.18 -1.60
C TRP A 182 25.33 0.59 -1.63
N GLU A 183 24.57 0.88 -2.68
CA GLU A 183 23.25 0.29 -2.92
C GLU A 183 22.17 0.65 -1.88
N VAL A 184 22.29 1.84 -1.30
CA VAL A 184 21.29 2.42 -0.39
C VAL A 184 19.91 2.52 -1.06
N ASP A 185 18.85 2.26 -0.31
CA ASP A 185 17.44 2.37 -0.72
C ASP A 185 16.75 3.64 -0.20
N MET A 186 17.23 4.20 0.92
CA MET A 186 16.64 5.37 1.59
C MET A 186 17.73 6.26 2.19
N LEU A 187 17.55 7.58 2.12
CA LEU A 187 18.44 8.55 2.75
C LEU A 187 17.63 9.52 3.62
N LYS A 188 17.89 9.52 4.93
CA LYS A 188 17.52 10.60 5.84
C LYS A 188 18.51 11.75 5.64
N VAL A 189 18.00 12.93 5.34
CA VAL A 189 18.76 14.14 5.02
C VAL A 189 18.43 15.20 6.06
N ASP A 190 19.42 15.54 6.87
CA ASP A 190 19.28 16.34 8.08
C ASP A 190 19.88 17.76 7.96
N GLY A 191 19.65 18.64 8.96
CA GLY A 191 19.85 20.09 8.81
C GLY A 191 20.73 20.82 9.85
N CYS A 192 21.39 20.13 10.78
CA CYS A 192 22.39 20.76 11.67
C CYS A 192 23.59 21.38 10.90
N PHE A 193 24.28 22.36 11.51
CA PHE A 193 25.54 22.94 10.99
C PHE A 193 25.49 23.50 9.54
N THR A 194 24.36 24.12 9.21
CA THR A 194 24.14 24.89 7.96
C THR A 194 23.15 26.04 8.20
N ASP A 195 23.21 27.07 7.36
CA ASP A 195 22.28 28.20 7.39
C ASP A 195 20.94 27.80 6.73
N LYS A 196 19.83 28.09 7.43
CA LYS A 196 18.45 27.90 6.96
C LYS A 196 18.20 28.53 5.60
N SER A 197 18.84 29.66 5.29
CA SER A 197 18.70 30.36 4.01
C SER A 197 19.04 29.45 2.81
N THR A 198 19.96 28.50 3.00
CA THR A 198 20.44 27.57 1.97
C THR A 198 19.55 26.33 1.79
N PHE A 199 18.55 26.09 2.63
CA PHE A 199 17.77 24.85 2.56
C PHE A 199 16.97 24.74 1.26
N SER A 200 16.50 25.89 0.76
CA SER A 200 15.82 26.08 -0.53
C SER A 200 16.68 25.71 -1.74
N THR A 201 18.00 25.60 -1.59
CA THR A 201 18.91 25.12 -2.65
C THR A 201 19.48 23.75 -2.31
N LYS A 202 19.91 23.49 -1.07
CA LYS A 202 20.60 22.25 -0.68
C LYS A 202 19.72 20.99 -0.64
N TYR A 203 18.48 21.07 -0.14
CA TYR A 203 17.57 19.91 -0.21
C TYR A 203 17.21 19.55 -1.66
N PRO A 204 16.82 20.50 -2.54
CA PRO A 204 16.66 20.23 -3.97
C PRO A 204 17.94 19.75 -4.67
N LYS A 205 19.13 20.26 -4.28
CA LYS A 205 20.44 19.81 -4.79
C LYS A 205 20.66 18.33 -4.49
N MET A 206 20.43 17.89 -3.25
CA MET A 206 20.53 16.48 -2.85
C MET A 206 19.50 15.60 -3.59
N ALA A 207 18.24 16.03 -3.67
CA ALA A 207 17.20 15.30 -4.42
C ALA A 207 17.56 15.12 -5.91
N LYS A 208 18.12 16.16 -6.54
CA LYS A 208 18.62 16.11 -7.92
C LYS A 208 19.82 15.16 -8.04
N ALA A 209 20.79 15.26 -7.12
CA ALA A 209 21.98 14.42 -7.12
C ALA A 209 21.64 12.93 -7.01
N LEU A 210 20.77 12.55 -6.06
CA LEU A 210 20.28 11.17 -5.92
C LEU A 210 19.63 10.66 -7.22
N ASN A 211 18.77 11.46 -7.85
CA ASN A 211 18.12 11.09 -9.11
C ASN A 211 19.11 10.93 -10.29
N LEU A 212 20.19 11.71 -10.31
CA LEU A 212 21.25 11.60 -11.33
C LEU A 212 22.10 10.33 -11.21
N THR A 213 22.13 9.68 -10.05
CA THR A 213 22.83 8.38 -9.89
C THR A 213 22.15 7.22 -10.63
N GLY A 214 20.89 7.41 -11.07
CA GLY A 214 20.06 6.35 -11.64
C GLY A 214 19.50 5.34 -10.62
N ARG A 215 20.02 5.28 -9.39
CA ARG A 215 19.44 4.44 -8.33
C ARG A 215 18.21 5.11 -7.72
N LYS A 216 17.13 4.34 -7.56
CA LYS A 216 15.92 4.79 -6.87
C LYS A 216 16.12 4.82 -5.35
N ILE A 217 16.52 5.98 -4.83
CA ILE A 217 16.70 6.23 -3.39
C ILE A 217 15.53 7.08 -2.86
N LEU A 218 14.93 6.66 -1.75
CA LEU A 218 13.84 7.37 -1.06
C LEU A 218 14.42 8.49 -0.19
N MET A 219 14.03 9.74 -0.43
CA MET A 219 14.55 10.88 0.32
C MET A 219 13.61 11.29 1.46
N SER A 220 14.09 11.17 2.70
CA SER A 220 13.47 11.73 3.90
C SER A 220 14.17 13.04 4.30
N CYS A 221 13.41 14.09 4.58
CA CYS A 221 13.94 15.43 4.80
C CYS A 221 13.59 15.99 6.19
N SER A 222 14.57 16.45 6.95
CA SER A 222 14.34 17.20 8.20
C SER A 222 13.94 18.66 7.99
N TRP A 223 13.76 19.12 6.74
CA TRP A 223 13.58 20.53 6.39
C TRP A 223 12.50 21.28 7.19
N PRO A 224 11.23 20.81 7.29
CA PRO A 224 10.20 21.59 7.99
C PRO A 224 10.51 21.76 9.49
N TYR A 225 11.03 20.74 10.16
CA TYR A 225 11.44 20.80 11.57
C TYR A 225 12.37 21.97 11.89
N TYR A 226 13.44 22.18 11.11
CA TYR A 226 14.39 23.29 11.35
C TYR A 226 13.84 24.67 10.99
N THR A 227 12.81 24.75 10.14
CA THR A 227 12.18 26.03 9.76
C THR A 227 11.05 26.42 10.73
N TYR A 228 10.40 25.47 11.41
CA TYR A 228 9.38 25.76 12.42
C TYR A 228 9.89 26.73 13.52
N PRO A 229 9.09 27.73 13.96
CA PRO A 229 7.69 28.03 13.59
C PRO A 229 7.50 28.93 12.36
N GLU A 230 8.57 29.26 11.62
CA GLU A 230 8.45 29.90 10.31
C GLU A 230 7.68 28.97 9.37
N LYS A 231 6.87 29.52 8.46
CA LYS A 231 6.02 28.71 7.57
C LYS A 231 6.89 27.93 6.56
N PRO A 232 7.00 26.58 6.64
CA PRO A 232 7.86 25.83 5.74
C PRO A 232 7.35 25.88 4.29
N PRO A 233 8.24 25.86 3.28
CA PRO A 233 7.86 25.89 1.87
C PRO A 233 7.36 24.52 1.39
N TYR A 234 6.28 24.00 1.97
CA TYR A 234 5.71 22.68 1.70
C TYR A 234 5.55 22.32 0.20
N PRO A 235 5.16 23.23 -0.72
CA PRO A 235 5.12 22.91 -2.15
C PRO A 235 6.50 22.49 -2.72
N LEU A 236 7.58 23.12 -2.26
CA LEU A 236 8.94 22.82 -2.68
C LEU A 236 9.51 21.60 -1.94
N ILE A 237 9.19 21.43 -0.66
CA ILE A 237 9.52 20.22 0.12
C ILE A 237 8.89 19.00 -0.57
N ALA A 238 7.59 19.02 -0.88
CA ALA A 238 6.88 17.93 -1.51
C ALA A 238 7.37 17.62 -2.95
N GLN A 239 7.92 18.60 -3.66
CA GLN A 239 8.53 18.38 -4.98
C GLN A 239 9.83 17.55 -4.91
N HIS A 240 10.58 17.62 -3.81
CA HIS A 240 11.93 17.08 -3.69
C HIS A 240 12.11 15.98 -2.63
N CYS A 241 11.17 15.82 -1.70
CA CYS A 241 11.22 14.87 -0.59
C CYS A 241 10.07 13.85 -0.70
N ASN A 242 10.35 12.56 -0.50
CA ASN A 242 9.31 11.53 -0.38
C ASN A 242 8.57 11.60 0.96
N MET A 243 9.28 12.02 2.01
CA MET A 243 8.72 12.23 3.36
C MET A 243 9.50 13.32 4.08
N TRP A 244 8.90 13.95 5.11
CA TRP A 244 9.55 15.04 5.84
C TRP A 244 9.15 15.18 7.31
N ARG A 245 10.16 15.31 8.19
CA ARG A 245 9.99 15.51 9.64
C ARG A 245 9.49 16.91 9.93
N ASN A 246 8.27 17.00 10.48
CA ASN A 246 7.59 18.29 10.71
C ASN A 246 7.87 18.94 12.07
N TYR A 247 8.26 18.15 13.08
CA TYR A 247 8.35 18.59 14.47
C TYR A 247 9.53 17.96 15.21
N GLN A 248 9.70 18.34 16.48
CA GLN A 248 10.74 17.91 17.42
C GLN A 248 10.92 16.38 17.47
N ASP A 249 12.15 15.92 17.74
CA ASP A 249 12.48 14.50 17.92
C ASP A 249 11.64 13.87 19.05
N VAL A 250 11.00 12.74 18.75
CA VAL A 250 10.24 11.96 19.72
C VAL A 250 11.17 11.39 20.78
N GLN A 251 10.96 11.81 22.02
CA GLN A 251 11.62 11.24 23.16
C GLN A 251 10.85 9.99 23.61
N MET A 252 11.56 9.00 24.17
CA MET A 252 10.98 7.74 24.66
C MET A 252 10.13 7.93 25.94
N ASN A 253 9.09 8.76 25.91
CA ASN A 253 8.12 8.99 26.99
C ASN A 253 6.81 9.58 26.44
N TRP A 254 5.70 9.33 27.15
CA TRP A 254 4.35 9.72 26.72
C TRP A 254 4.14 11.22 26.45
N ASN A 255 4.73 12.10 27.26
CA ASN A 255 4.65 13.55 27.09
C ASN A 255 5.22 14.02 25.72
N SER A 256 6.24 13.34 25.19
CA SER A 256 6.75 13.64 23.85
C SER A 256 5.80 13.20 22.74
N VAL A 257 5.18 12.03 22.89
CA VAL A 257 4.18 11.51 21.95
C VAL A 257 2.96 12.44 21.91
N LEU A 258 2.45 12.86 23.08
CA LEU A 258 1.37 13.84 23.18
C LEU A 258 1.67 15.16 22.47
N LYS A 259 2.88 15.73 22.65
CA LYS A 259 3.26 16.99 21.98
C LYS A 259 3.30 16.90 20.46
N ILE A 260 3.69 15.74 19.92
CA ILE A 260 3.62 15.47 18.47
C ILE A 260 2.16 15.40 18.02
N ILE A 261 1.29 14.72 18.77
CA ILE A 261 -0.16 14.66 18.48
C ILE A 261 -0.78 16.06 18.50
N ASP A 262 -0.43 16.90 19.49
CA ASP A 262 -0.89 18.30 19.57
C ASP A 262 -0.39 19.15 18.39
N PHE A 263 0.87 18.98 17.95
CA PHE A 263 1.38 19.66 16.77
C PHE A 263 0.63 19.21 15.49
N TYR A 264 0.41 17.91 15.33
CA TYR A 264 -0.28 17.35 14.17
C TYR A 264 -1.74 17.79 14.10
N GLU A 265 -2.43 17.82 15.24
CA GLU A 265 -3.77 18.39 15.38
C GLU A 265 -3.80 19.89 15.01
N ALA A 266 -2.91 20.70 15.59
CA ALA A 266 -2.89 22.14 15.40
C ALA A 266 -2.60 22.55 13.94
N ASN A 267 -1.87 21.72 13.19
CA ASN A 267 -1.45 22.02 11.81
C ASN A 267 -2.18 21.17 10.75
N GLN A 268 -3.16 20.34 11.13
CA GLN A 268 -3.76 19.31 10.28
C GLN A 268 -4.30 19.78 8.92
N ASP A 269 -4.85 21.00 8.84
CA ASP A 269 -5.40 21.54 7.60
C ASP A 269 -4.32 22.05 6.64
N LEU A 270 -3.14 22.42 7.15
CA LEU A 270 -1.95 22.70 6.32
C LEU A 270 -1.29 21.39 5.89
N LEU A 271 -1.05 20.49 6.85
CA LEU A 271 -0.33 19.24 6.66
C LEU A 271 -1.03 18.30 5.66
N ALA A 272 -2.36 18.19 5.72
CA ALA A 272 -3.12 17.31 4.83
C ALA A 272 -3.14 17.75 3.36
N ASN A 273 -2.85 19.02 3.04
CA ASN A 273 -2.79 19.49 1.64
C ASN A 273 -1.56 18.95 0.89
N PHE A 274 -0.54 18.50 1.63
CA PHE A 274 0.72 17.98 1.10
C PHE A 274 0.93 16.50 1.38
N HIS A 275 -0.01 15.86 2.09
CA HIS A 275 0.03 14.44 2.43
C HIS A 275 -0.71 13.61 1.38
N LYS A 276 0.02 12.79 0.63
CA LYS A 276 -0.53 11.89 -0.40
C LYS A 276 0.53 10.89 -0.86
N ARG A 277 0.16 10.02 -1.80
CA ARG A 277 1.06 9.07 -2.48
C ARG A 277 2.41 9.69 -2.83
N GLY A 278 3.49 9.07 -2.36
CA GLY A 278 4.86 9.52 -2.60
C GLY A 278 5.30 10.79 -1.86
N GLN A 279 4.49 11.33 -0.94
CA GLN A 279 4.63 12.64 -0.30
C GLN A 279 4.06 12.62 1.13
N TRP A 280 4.88 12.26 2.11
CA TRP A 280 4.43 11.96 3.48
C TRP A 280 4.89 12.95 4.54
N ASN A 281 3.95 13.38 5.39
CA ASN A 281 4.30 13.97 6.67
C ASN A 281 4.92 12.90 7.59
N ASP A 282 6.02 13.23 8.26
CA ASP A 282 6.67 12.33 9.22
C ASP A 282 6.49 12.86 10.66
N ALA A 283 5.90 12.00 11.50
CA ALA A 283 5.63 12.26 12.92
C ALA A 283 6.73 11.73 13.84
N ASP A 284 7.84 11.26 13.26
CA ASP A 284 8.94 10.57 13.94
C ASP A 284 8.58 9.17 14.47
N MET A 285 9.55 8.52 15.09
CA MET A 285 9.55 7.09 15.41
C MET A 285 8.42 6.60 16.33
N LEU A 286 8.05 5.34 16.14
CA LEU A 286 7.32 4.54 17.13
C LEU A 286 8.27 4.20 18.29
N VAL A 287 7.92 4.63 19.51
CA VAL A 287 8.68 4.38 20.75
C VAL A 287 8.11 3.22 21.57
N ILE A 288 7.38 2.35 20.90
CA ILE A 288 6.77 1.13 21.42
C ILE A 288 7.88 0.14 21.81
N GLY A 289 7.91 -0.27 23.08
CA GLY A 289 9.05 -0.94 23.70
C GLY A 289 9.81 -0.08 24.71
N SER A 290 9.57 1.24 24.78
CA SER A 290 10.11 2.08 25.85
C SER A 290 9.54 1.68 27.22
N PRO A 291 10.38 1.51 28.27
CA PRO A 291 9.93 1.25 29.63
C PRO A 291 9.27 2.48 30.31
N LYS A 292 9.03 3.57 29.57
CA LYS A 292 8.34 4.80 30.02
C LYS A 292 7.01 5.04 29.29
N LEU A 293 6.49 4.02 28.59
CA LEU A 293 5.13 3.97 28.05
C LEU A 293 4.39 2.78 28.67
N THR A 294 3.08 2.90 28.87
CA THR A 294 2.19 1.75 29.12
C THR A 294 1.79 1.06 27.81
N ASN A 295 1.23 -0.15 27.89
CA ASN A 295 0.68 -0.84 26.72
C ASN A 295 -0.43 0.00 26.05
N ASP A 296 -1.30 0.64 26.84
CA ASP A 296 -2.37 1.52 26.35
C ASP A 296 -1.81 2.72 25.56
N GLN A 297 -0.68 3.29 26.02
CA GLN A 297 0.02 4.39 25.35
C GLN A 297 0.74 3.92 24.08
N ALA A 298 1.27 2.69 24.06
CA ALA A 298 1.82 2.07 22.87
C ALA A 298 0.73 1.79 21.81
N GLN A 299 -0.43 1.27 22.23
CA GLN A 299 -1.61 1.13 21.37
C GLN A 299 -2.06 2.49 20.82
N ALA A 300 -2.13 3.52 21.68
CA ALA A 300 -2.49 4.87 21.28
C ALA A 300 -1.50 5.46 20.25
N GLN A 301 -0.18 5.29 20.43
CA GLN A 301 0.77 5.75 19.41
C GLN A 301 0.57 5.02 18.08
N MET A 302 0.50 3.69 18.08
CA MET A 302 0.31 2.90 16.85
C MET A 302 -0.98 3.27 16.11
N ALA A 303 -2.10 3.38 16.85
CA ALA A 303 -3.39 3.75 16.27
C ALA A 303 -3.38 5.17 15.68
N ILE A 304 -2.76 6.13 16.36
CA ILE A 304 -2.73 7.52 15.92
C ILE A 304 -1.78 7.70 14.73
N TRP A 305 -0.59 7.08 14.74
CA TRP A 305 0.31 7.10 13.58
C TRP A 305 -0.35 6.41 12.36
N SER A 306 -1.10 5.33 12.60
CA SER A 306 -1.82 4.62 11.55
C SER A 306 -2.89 5.48 10.88
N ILE A 307 -3.78 6.13 11.65
CA ILE A 307 -4.83 7.01 11.09
C ILE A 307 -4.26 8.31 10.51
N LEU A 308 -3.14 8.83 11.02
CA LEU A 308 -2.46 10.00 10.44
C LEU A 308 -1.80 9.69 9.08
N GLY A 309 -1.67 8.41 8.68
CA GLY A 309 -1.02 8.01 7.42
C GLY A 309 0.49 8.26 7.40
N VAL A 310 1.12 8.42 8.57
CA VAL A 310 2.55 8.75 8.66
C VAL A 310 3.42 7.47 8.58
N PRO A 311 4.72 7.58 8.24
CA PRO A 311 5.62 6.44 8.18
C PRO A 311 5.70 5.70 9.53
N LEU A 312 5.78 4.37 9.50
CA LEU A 312 5.86 3.53 10.71
C LEU A 312 7.30 3.01 10.88
N PHE A 313 8.18 3.86 11.40
CA PHE A 313 9.55 3.51 11.75
C PHE A 313 9.67 3.20 13.24
N MET A 314 10.00 1.94 13.57
CA MET A 314 10.30 1.49 14.93
C MET A 314 11.69 1.95 15.37
N SER A 315 11.90 2.25 16.65
CA SER A 315 13.26 2.43 17.20
C SER A 315 13.33 1.84 18.60
N ASN A 316 13.53 0.52 18.66
CA ASN A 316 13.42 -0.33 19.84
C ASN A 316 14.33 -1.57 19.75
N ASP A 317 14.50 -2.30 20.86
CA ASP A 317 15.29 -3.54 20.93
C ASP A 317 14.41 -4.77 20.64
N LEU A 318 14.25 -5.12 19.36
CA LEU A 318 13.42 -6.25 18.93
C LEU A 318 13.83 -7.58 19.60
N ARG A 319 15.12 -7.75 19.93
CA ARG A 319 15.68 -8.93 20.62
C ARG A 319 15.10 -9.16 22.03
N THR A 320 14.36 -8.18 22.58
CA THR A 320 13.82 -8.20 23.94
C THR A 320 12.40 -7.65 24.04
N LEU A 321 11.70 -7.45 22.93
CA LEU A 321 10.32 -6.96 22.95
C LEU A 321 9.38 -8.04 23.50
N SER A 322 8.38 -7.65 24.28
CA SER A 322 7.37 -8.59 24.79
C SER A 322 6.30 -8.89 23.73
N PRO A 323 5.68 -10.09 23.73
CA PRO A 323 4.65 -10.46 22.75
C PRO A 323 3.50 -9.44 22.66
N ALA A 324 3.02 -8.95 23.80
CA ALA A 324 1.94 -7.94 23.84
C ALA A 324 2.32 -6.58 23.22
N LEU A 325 3.60 -6.28 23.00
CA LEU A 325 4.07 -5.09 22.27
C LEU A 325 4.37 -5.41 20.79
N GLN A 326 4.80 -6.64 20.49
CA GLN A 326 4.88 -7.18 19.14
C GLN A 326 3.48 -7.23 18.47
N ASP A 327 2.45 -7.68 19.18
CA ASP A 327 1.05 -7.74 18.72
C ASP A 327 0.49 -6.35 18.33
N ILE A 328 0.97 -5.28 18.97
CA ILE A 328 0.60 -3.90 18.63
C ILE A 328 1.24 -3.49 17.30
N LEU A 329 2.54 -3.78 17.14
CA LEU A 329 3.32 -3.43 15.95
C LEU A 329 2.89 -4.25 14.72
N LEU A 330 2.63 -5.55 14.88
CA LEU A 330 2.19 -6.46 13.83
C LEU A 330 0.68 -6.37 13.53
N ASN A 331 -0.05 -5.41 14.11
CA ASN A 331 -1.50 -5.35 13.97
C ASN A 331 -1.93 -5.05 12.52
N GLU A 332 -2.32 -6.10 11.79
CA GLU A 332 -2.69 -6.04 10.38
C GLU A 332 -3.76 -4.99 10.07
N GLN A 333 -4.73 -4.77 10.97
CA GLN A 333 -5.81 -3.81 10.74
C GLN A 333 -5.32 -2.37 10.83
N LEU A 334 -4.43 -2.05 11.78
CA LEU A 334 -3.79 -0.73 11.87
C LEU A 334 -2.83 -0.50 10.70
N ILE A 335 -2.04 -1.52 10.33
CA ILE A 335 -1.15 -1.47 9.15
C ILE A 335 -1.96 -1.27 7.86
N ALA A 336 -3.11 -1.94 7.70
CA ALA A 336 -3.99 -1.79 6.54
C ALA A 336 -4.71 -0.42 6.50
N ILE A 337 -4.90 0.24 7.65
CA ILE A 337 -5.37 1.63 7.72
C ILE A 337 -4.26 2.59 7.29
N ASN A 338 -3.02 2.38 7.77
CA ASN A 338 -1.87 3.18 7.39
C ASN A 338 -1.54 3.07 5.88
N LYS A 339 -1.67 1.87 5.32
CA LYS A 339 -1.44 1.56 3.89
C LYS A 339 -2.67 1.77 2.99
N ASP A 340 -3.77 2.36 3.47
CA ASP A 340 -5.00 2.55 2.68
C ASP A 340 -4.70 3.18 1.30
N PRO A 341 -5.19 2.65 0.16
CA PRO A 341 -4.80 3.14 -1.17
C PRO A 341 -5.23 4.56 -1.54
N LEU A 342 -6.17 5.17 -0.79
CA LEU A 342 -6.68 6.53 -1.06
C LEU A 342 -5.91 7.59 -0.27
N GLN A 343 -5.23 7.18 0.81
CA GLN A 343 -4.18 7.93 1.48
C GLN A 343 -4.59 9.31 2.05
N PRO A 344 -5.80 9.50 2.61
CA PRO A 344 -6.16 10.73 3.30
C PRO A 344 -5.47 10.79 4.68
N MET A 345 -4.72 11.86 4.93
CA MET A 345 -4.25 12.16 6.28
C MET A 345 -5.43 12.26 7.27
N GLY A 346 -5.40 11.47 8.33
CA GLY A 346 -6.35 11.58 9.44
C GLY A 346 -6.32 12.97 10.08
N LYS A 347 -7.49 13.41 10.57
CA LYS A 347 -7.68 14.71 11.22
C LYS A 347 -8.40 14.54 12.55
N VAL A 348 -8.08 15.36 13.54
CA VAL A 348 -8.93 15.51 14.73
C VAL A 348 -10.09 16.43 14.37
N VAL A 349 -11.28 15.86 14.38
CA VAL A 349 -12.47 16.46 13.75
C VAL A 349 -13.51 17.02 14.72
N LYS A 350 -13.40 16.74 16.03
CA LYS A 350 -14.08 17.46 17.12
C LYS A 350 -13.30 17.30 18.43
N LYS A 351 -13.15 18.40 19.16
CA LYS A 351 -12.89 18.39 20.62
C LYS A 351 -14.21 18.49 21.38
N ALA A 352 -14.28 17.85 22.52
CA ALA A 352 -15.06 18.33 23.67
C ALA A 352 -14.26 17.99 24.93
N SER A 353 -14.87 18.11 26.11
CA SER A 353 -14.39 17.47 27.34
C SER A 353 -14.42 15.93 27.29
N PHE A 354 -14.78 15.35 26.14
CA PHE A 354 -14.82 13.93 25.74
C PHE A 354 -14.49 13.89 24.23
N ALA A 355 -13.52 13.09 23.78
CA ALA A 355 -12.95 13.21 22.42
C ALA A 355 -13.70 12.35 21.37
N ILE A 356 -14.05 12.92 20.21
CA ILE A 356 -14.84 12.25 19.15
C ILE A 356 -14.46 12.80 17.77
N LYS A 357 -14.38 11.97 16.72
CA LYS A 357 -15.12 12.10 15.43
C LYS A 357 -14.50 11.19 14.33
N ILE A 358 -14.84 11.46 13.07
CA ILE A 358 -15.18 10.52 12.00
C ILE A 358 -14.48 10.95 10.70
N LEU A 359 -13.92 9.99 9.92
CA LEU A 359 -13.37 10.23 8.56
C LEU A 359 -14.45 10.72 7.56
N HIS A 360 -14.05 11.29 6.41
CA HIS A 360 -14.96 11.89 5.43
C HIS A 360 -16.02 10.92 4.84
N MET A 361 -17.23 11.43 4.53
CA MET A 361 -18.34 10.61 4.01
C MET A 361 -19.31 11.30 3.02
N VAL A 362 -19.73 10.60 1.96
CA VAL A 362 -21.12 10.55 1.42
C VAL A 362 -21.80 9.31 2.00
N GLY A 363 -23.12 9.33 2.09
CA GLY A 363 -23.93 8.27 2.72
C GLY A 363 -24.69 8.86 3.91
N SER A 364 -26.03 8.86 3.84
CA SER A 364 -26.85 9.81 4.59
C SER A 364 -27.17 9.36 6.02
N ILE A 365 -26.19 9.50 6.93
CA ILE A 365 -26.42 9.43 8.39
C ILE A 365 -26.14 10.81 9.03
N SER A 366 -27.19 11.44 9.56
CA SER A 366 -27.16 12.83 10.02
C SER A 366 -26.44 13.02 11.37
N ILE A 367 -25.16 13.38 11.33
CA ILE A 367 -24.42 13.96 12.48
C ILE A 367 -24.02 15.42 12.14
N TYR A 368 -24.93 16.34 12.43
CA TYR A 368 -24.75 17.80 12.41
C TYR A 368 -24.25 18.45 11.09
N LYS A 369 -25.11 18.36 10.07
CA LYS A 369 -25.42 19.45 9.13
C LYS A 369 -24.24 20.04 8.31
N LYS A 370 -23.42 19.19 7.70
CA LYS A 370 -22.64 19.55 6.49
C LYS A 370 -22.49 18.33 5.58
N GLU A 371 -22.70 18.54 4.28
CA GLU A 371 -22.55 17.51 3.23
C GLU A 371 -21.08 17.43 2.77
N VAL A 372 -20.61 16.21 2.48
CA VAL A 372 -19.21 15.84 2.14
C VAL A 372 -19.23 14.65 1.16
N ASP A 373 -18.10 14.31 0.55
CA ASP A 373 -17.93 13.24 -0.46
C ASP A 373 -17.36 11.92 0.13
N ILE A 374 -17.77 10.73 -0.36
CA ILE A 374 -17.16 9.42 -0.03
C ILE A 374 -16.25 9.04 -1.19
N ARG A 375 -15.07 8.50 -0.87
CA ARG A 375 -14.23 7.81 -1.86
C ARG A 375 -13.67 6.47 -1.36
N SER A 376 -13.84 6.16 -0.08
CA SER A 376 -13.34 4.92 0.55
C SER A 376 -14.47 3.93 0.84
N PRO A 377 -14.25 2.61 0.70
CA PRO A 377 -15.20 1.58 1.12
C PRO A 377 -15.35 1.45 2.65
N PHE A 378 -14.55 2.16 3.46
CA PHE A 378 -14.71 2.19 4.92
C PHE A 378 -14.34 3.55 5.53
N ILE A 379 -14.75 3.73 6.77
CA ILE A 379 -14.53 4.90 7.61
C ILE A 379 -13.79 4.42 8.86
N VAL A 380 -12.72 5.10 9.28
CA VAL A 380 -12.06 4.84 10.56
C VAL A 380 -12.49 5.88 11.59
N LEU A 381 -12.81 5.43 12.80
CA LEU A 381 -13.00 6.26 13.99
C LEU A 381 -11.89 5.91 14.98
N VAL A 382 -11.24 6.93 15.56
CA VAL A 382 -10.29 6.75 16.65
C VAL A 382 -10.78 7.57 17.84
N LEU A 383 -11.07 6.86 18.94
CA LEU A 383 -11.48 7.43 20.22
C LEU A 383 -10.26 7.40 21.13
N PHE A 384 -9.62 8.55 21.31
CA PHE A 384 -8.37 8.67 22.07
C PHE A 384 -8.64 9.37 23.41
N ASN A 385 -8.41 8.65 24.52
CA ASN A 385 -8.46 9.23 25.85
C ASN A 385 -7.09 9.86 26.17
N ARG A 386 -7.10 11.14 26.55
CA ARG A 386 -5.87 11.89 26.86
C ARG A 386 -5.57 11.93 28.36
N ASP A 387 -6.52 11.51 29.19
CA ASP A 387 -6.49 11.67 30.64
C ASP A 387 -6.04 10.40 31.37
N GLU A 388 -5.63 10.55 32.62
CA GLU A 388 -5.21 9.46 33.53
C GLU A 388 -6.40 8.71 34.16
N VAL A 389 -7.64 8.95 33.69
CA VAL A 389 -8.87 8.32 34.16
C VAL A 389 -9.64 7.74 32.98
N ALA A 390 -10.17 6.53 33.13
CA ALA A 390 -10.93 5.85 32.08
C ALA A 390 -12.27 6.56 31.78
N ARG A 391 -12.74 6.47 30.54
CA ARG A 391 -13.96 7.17 30.06
C ARG A 391 -14.96 6.20 29.46
N ASN A 392 -16.25 6.37 29.79
CA ASN A 392 -17.37 5.66 29.19
C ASN A 392 -18.17 6.63 28.32
N ASP A 393 -17.89 6.62 27.01
CA ASP A 393 -18.45 7.60 26.06
C ASP A 393 -19.57 7.01 25.21
N LYS A 394 -20.63 7.81 24.97
CA LYS A 394 -21.85 7.38 24.25
C LYS A 394 -21.99 8.03 22.87
N TYR A 395 -22.25 7.21 21.86
CA TYR A 395 -22.21 7.58 20.44
C TYR A 395 -23.49 7.15 19.69
N GLY A 396 -23.90 7.94 18.69
CA GLY A 396 -25.00 7.63 17.78
C GLY A 396 -26.41 7.92 18.33
N ARG A 397 -27.42 7.83 17.45
CA ARG A 397 -28.85 7.83 17.85
C ARG A 397 -29.27 6.47 18.42
N SER A 398 -28.74 5.39 17.85
CA SER A 398 -28.65 4.07 18.48
C SER A 398 -27.44 4.09 19.42
N LYS A 399 -27.68 3.96 20.73
CA LYS A 399 -26.67 4.13 21.77
C LYS A 399 -25.59 3.05 21.68
N PHE A 400 -24.41 3.38 21.15
CA PHE A 400 -23.18 2.64 21.41
C PHE A 400 -22.46 3.29 22.59
N GLU A 401 -21.90 2.48 23.48
CA GLU A 401 -21.11 2.94 24.63
C GLU A 401 -19.75 2.24 24.59
N PHE A 402 -18.67 3.02 24.63
CA PHE A 402 -17.29 2.50 24.59
C PHE A 402 -16.56 2.89 25.86
N HIS A 403 -15.89 1.91 26.47
CA HIS A 403 -14.90 2.14 27.51
C HIS A 403 -13.55 2.43 26.85
N VAL A 404 -12.94 3.58 27.16
CA VAL A 404 -11.60 3.96 26.69
C VAL A 404 -10.66 4.07 27.90
N PRO A 405 -9.61 3.21 27.99
CA PRO A 405 -8.68 3.20 29.12
C PRO A 405 -7.95 4.54 29.34
N PRO A 406 -7.35 4.78 30.52
CA PRO A 406 -6.49 5.93 30.78
C PRO A 406 -5.37 6.04 29.74
N THR A 407 -5.19 7.20 29.12
CA THR A 407 -4.22 7.43 28.04
C THR A 407 -4.32 6.48 26.81
N GLY A 408 -5.38 5.67 26.73
CA GLY A 408 -5.57 4.60 25.76
C GLY A 408 -6.49 4.97 24.58
N VAL A 409 -6.76 3.98 23.74
CA VAL A 409 -7.45 4.19 22.45
C VAL A 409 -8.47 3.09 22.13
N VAL A 410 -9.55 3.45 21.43
CA VAL A 410 -10.45 2.51 20.75
C VAL A 410 -10.51 2.87 19.26
N VAL A 411 -10.30 1.88 18.39
CA VAL A 411 -10.31 2.05 16.93
C VAL A 411 -11.47 1.27 16.33
N LEU A 412 -12.29 1.93 15.51
CA LEU A 412 -13.48 1.35 14.89
C LEU A 412 -13.39 1.50 13.37
N LYS A 413 -13.48 0.38 12.65
CA LYS A 413 -13.54 0.36 11.17
C LYS A 413 -14.98 0.11 10.74
N VAL A 414 -15.64 1.16 10.26
CA VAL A 414 -17.07 1.20 9.96
C VAL A 414 -17.28 1.15 8.45
N TYR A 415 -18.09 0.20 7.98
CA TYR A 415 -18.44 0.06 6.57
C TYR A 415 -19.83 0.67 6.31
N PRO A 416 -20.02 1.49 5.26
CA PRO A 416 -21.33 2.02 4.90
C PRO A 416 -22.22 0.91 4.34
N MET A 417 -23.41 0.74 4.92
CA MET A 417 -24.39 -0.31 4.57
C MET A 417 -25.01 -0.18 3.17
N ASP A 418 -24.77 0.93 2.47
CA ASP A 418 -25.30 1.20 1.13
C ASP A 418 -24.35 0.70 0.01
N VAL A 419 -23.28 -0.03 0.34
CA VAL A 419 -22.56 -0.86 -0.65
C VAL A 419 -23.43 -2.06 -0.99
N ASP A 420 -24.28 -1.91 -2.00
CA ASP A 420 -24.98 -3.05 -2.60
C ASP A 420 -23.95 -3.98 -3.27
N LEU A 421 -23.61 -5.06 -2.57
CA LEU A 421 -22.73 -6.13 -3.08
C LEU A 421 -23.33 -6.87 -4.29
N ASN A 422 -24.59 -6.61 -4.65
CA ASN A 422 -25.24 -7.12 -5.85
C ASN A 422 -25.19 -6.12 -7.03
N ALA A 423 -24.66 -4.90 -6.85
CA ALA A 423 -24.70 -3.81 -7.84
C ALA A 423 -24.10 -4.24 -9.20
N PRO A 424 -24.94 -4.60 -10.20
CA PRO A 424 -24.49 -5.46 -11.29
C PRO A 424 -24.04 -4.62 -12.48
N VAL A 425 -23.14 -3.67 -12.24
CA VAL A 425 -22.71 -2.66 -13.23
C VAL A 425 -21.21 -2.72 -13.49
N ALA A 426 -20.38 -2.58 -12.46
CA ALA A 426 -18.92 -2.63 -12.61
C ALA A 426 -18.41 -4.02 -13.03
N TYR A 427 -18.82 -5.07 -12.32
CA TYR A 427 -18.47 -6.44 -12.66
C TYR A 427 -19.05 -6.88 -14.01
N SER A 428 -20.27 -6.43 -14.35
CA SER A 428 -20.97 -6.84 -15.57
C SER A 428 -20.25 -6.47 -16.86
N VAL A 429 -19.58 -5.31 -16.92
CA VAL A 429 -18.81 -4.94 -18.13
C VAL A 429 -17.61 -5.86 -18.32
N MET A 430 -16.84 -6.15 -17.26
CA MET A 430 -15.75 -7.13 -17.32
C MET A 430 -16.26 -8.56 -17.58
N TRP A 431 -17.42 -8.94 -17.04
CA TRP A 431 -18.05 -10.24 -17.30
C TRP A 431 -18.53 -10.38 -18.74
N ILE A 432 -19.13 -9.33 -19.32
CA ILE A 432 -19.52 -9.31 -20.75
C ILE A 432 -18.28 -9.43 -21.63
N ILE A 433 -17.20 -8.70 -21.33
CA ILE A 433 -15.91 -8.82 -22.04
C ILE A 433 -15.34 -10.24 -21.91
N PHE A 434 -15.34 -10.83 -20.71
CA PHE A 434 -14.85 -12.20 -20.48
C PHE A 434 -15.69 -13.26 -21.20
N CYS A 435 -17.02 -13.14 -21.16
CA CYS A 435 -17.94 -14.02 -21.90
C CYS A 435 -17.77 -13.88 -23.42
N LEU A 436 -17.58 -12.67 -23.94
CA LEU A 436 -17.28 -12.43 -25.35
C LEU A 436 -15.93 -13.07 -25.73
N PHE A 437 -14.89 -12.92 -24.93
CA PHE A 437 -13.59 -13.59 -25.13
C PHE A 437 -13.71 -15.11 -25.14
N LEU A 438 -14.50 -15.68 -24.21
CA LEU A 438 -14.75 -17.11 -24.14
C LEU A 438 -15.55 -17.60 -25.35
N ALA A 439 -16.60 -16.88 -25.75
CA ALA A 439 -17.42 -17.19 -26.91
C ALA A 439 -16.63 -17.11 -28.22
N ILE A 440 -15.83 -16.05 -28.42
CA ILE A 440 -14.92 -15.92 -29.57
C ILE A 440 -13.88 -17.06 -29.59
N SER A 441 -13.39 -17.49 -28.42
CA SER A 441 -12.46 -18.61 -28.31
C SER A 441 -13.11 -19.95 -28.67
N VAL A 442 -14.37 -20.18 -28.25
CA VAL A 442 -15.16 -21.35 -28.65
C VAL A 442 -15.49 -21.32 -30.14
N LEU A 443 -15.90 -20.17 -30.69
CA LEU A 443 -16.16 -20.01 -32.13
C LEU A 443 -14.89 -20.26 -32.97
N LYS A 444 -13.72 -19.78 -32.54
CA LYS A 444 -12.43 -20.09 -33.18
C LYS A 444 -12.07 -21.59 -33.11
N LEU A 445 -12.44 -22.28 -32.02
CA LEU A 445 -12.25 -23.72 -31.88
C LEU A 445 -13.20 -24.51 -32.79
N VAL A 446 -14.50 -24.19 -32.77
CA VAL A 446 -15.51 -24.79 -33.65
C VAL A 446 -15.15 -24.56 -35.12
N TRP A 447 -14.77 -23.34 -35.50
CA TRP A 447 -14.33 -23.04 -36.86
C TRP A 447 -13.08 -23.84 -37.27
N ARG A 448 -12.10 -24.04 -36.38
CA ARG A 448 -10.96 -24.94 -36.63
C ARG A 448 -11.35 -26.41 -36.74
N ILE A 449 -12.45 -26.83 -36.11
CA ILE A 449 -12.99 -28.19 -36.21
C ILE A 449 -13.76 -28.37 -37.54
N THR A 450 -14.51 -27.37 -37.99
CA THR A 450 -15.32 -27.45 -39.22
C THR A 450 -14.59 -27.06 -40.50
N SER A 451 -13.45 -26.35 -40.43
CA SER A 451 -12.65 -25.97 -41.61
C SER A 451 -11.57 -27.00 -41.98
N ASN A 452 -11.20 -27.91 -41.07
CA ASN A 452 -10.23 -28.97 -41.32
C ASN A 452 -10.93 -30.33 -41.41
N ASN A 453 -11.08 -30.87 -42.62
CA ASN A 453 -11.59 -32.24 -42.87
C ASN A 453 -10.61 -33.36 -42.41
N PHE A 454 -9.75 -33.10 -41.42
CA PHE A 454 -8.79 -34.03 -40.83
C PHE A 454 -8.76 -33.90 -39.31
N LEU A 455 -9.90 -34.20 -38.69
CA LEU A 455 -9.96 -34.62 -37.29
C LEU A 455 -10.48 -36.06 -37.27
N THR A 456 -9.57 -36.99 -36.97
CA THR A 456 -9.90 -38.43 -36.85
C THR A 456 -10.72 -38.69 -35.59
N ASP A 457 -11.43 -39.83 -35.55
CA ASP A 457 -12.39 -40.20 -34.50
C ASP A 457 -11.81 -40.18 -33.07
N ALA A 458 -10.47 -40.24 -32.93
CA ALA A 458 -9.78 -40.14 -31.65
C ALA A 458 -9.78 -38.72 -31.03
N VAL A 459 -9.91 -37.66 -31.83
CA VAL A 459 -9.72 -36.26 -31.36
C VAL A 459 -11.04 -35.60 -30.98
N LEU A 460 -12.14 -35.92 -31.69
CA LEU A 460 -13.45 -35.32 -31.47
C LEU A 460 -13.99 -35.55 -30.04
N PRO A 461 -13.89 -36.75 -29.41
CA PRO A 461 -14.33 -36.96 -28.03
C PRO A 461 -13.55 -36.12 -27.02
N ALA A 462 -12.24 -35.95 -27.22
CA ALA A 462 -11.39 -35.14 -26.34
C ALA A 462 -11.72 -33.65 -26.44
N ALA A 463 -12.00 -33.14 -27.65
CA ALA A 463 -12.46 -31.77 -27.86
C ALA A 463 -13.82 -31.50 -27.18
N ILE A 464 -14.78 -32.44 -27.32
CA ILE A 464 -16.09 -32.37 -26.67
C ILE A 464 -15.96 -32.43 -25.14
N ALA A 465 -15.10 -33.31 -24.60
CA ALA A 465 -14.84 -33.41 -23.16
C ALA A 465 -14.22 -32.11 -22.60
N LEU A 466 -13.25 -31.51 -23.30
CA LEU A 466 -12.64 -30.24 -22.92
C LEU A 466 -13.64 -29.08 -22.96
N LEU A 467 -14.58 -29.09 -23.91
CA LEU A 467 -15.66 -28.12 -24.00
C LEU A 467 -16.68 -28.30 -22.86
N HIS A 468 -17.11 -29.54 -22.57
CA HIS A 468 -17.97 -29.86 -21.44
C HIS A 468 -17.35 -29.48 -20.08
N ALA A 469 -16.05 -29.69 -19.89
CA ALA A 469 -15.34 -29.26 -18.68
C ALA A 469 -15.38 -27.73 -18.52
N ARG A 470 -15.11 -26.98 -19.59
CA ARG A 470 -15.16 -25.50 -19.61
C ARG A 470 -16.56 -24.94 -19.41
N ILE A 471 -17.59 -25.59 -19.96
CA ILE A 471 -19.01 -25.22 -19.74
C ILE A 471 -19.45 -25.57 -18.32
N SER A 472 -18.99 -26.70 -17.77
CA SER A 472 -19.33 -27.10 -16.39
C SER A 472 -18.73 -26.14 -15.35
N ALA A 473 -17.52 -25.60 -15.60
CA ALA A 473 -16.92 -24.57 -14.75
C ALA A 473 -17.77 -23.28 -14.63
N LEU A 474 -18.58 -22.94 -15.65
CA LEU A 474 -19.50 -21.80 -15.60
C LEU A 474 -20.69 -22.03 -14.65
N ARG A 475 -21.04 -23.29 -14.34
CA ARG A 475 -22.15 -23.64 -13.43
C ARG A 475 -21.81 -23.42 -11.95
N CYS A 476 -20.53 -23.27 -11.62
CA CYS A 476 -20.05 -23.14 -10.23
C CYS A 476 -20.14 -21.72 -9.65
N PHE A 477 -20.55 -20.71 -10.44
CA PHE A 477 -20.58 -19.31 -10.01
C PHE A 477 -22.00 -18.75 -9.87
N PRO A 478 -22.28 -17.93 -8.84
CA PRO A 478 -23.60 -17.32 -8.64
C PRO A 478 -23.91 -16.32 -9.76
N THR A 479 -25.04 -16.53 -10.43
CA THR A 479 -25.46 -15.79 -11.63
C THR A 479 -26.97 -15.56 -11.59
N GLY A 480 -27.41 -14.37 -12.00
CA GLY A 480 -28.83 -14.01 -12.05
C GLY A 480 -29.61 -14.79 -13.11
N GLU A 481 -30.91 -14.95 -12.91
CA GLU A 481 -31.78 -15.84 -13.70
C GLU A 481 -31.75 -15.57 -15.21
N ALA A 482 -31.65 -14.30 -15.62
CA ALA A 482 -31.55 -13.92 -17.03
C ALA A 482 -30.28 -14.45 -17.72
N ILE A 483 -29.13 -14.48 -17.02
CA ILE A 483 -27.87 -14.98 -17.56
C ILE A 483 -27.86 -16.52 -17.60
N ARG A 484 -28.48 -17.17 -16.60
CA ARG A 484 -28.72 -18.62 -16.65
C ARG A 484 -29.57 -19.01 -17.85
N SER A 485 -30.69 -18.32 -18.10
CA SER A 485 -31.54 -18.54 -19.27
C SER A 485 -30.76 -18.46 -20.60
N ILE A 486 -29.86 -17.48 -20.76
CA ILE A 486 -29.02 -17.36 -21.97
C ILE A 486 -28.02 -18.52 -22.08
N LEU A 487 -27.35 -18.90 -20.99
CA LEU A 487 -26.41 -20.03 -20.96
C LEU A 487 -27.11 -21.37 -21.22
N ASP A 488 -28.27 -21.62 -20.60
CA ASP A 488 -29.04 -22.83 -20.78
C ASP A 488 -29.62 -22.91 -22.21
N ASN A 489 -30.03 -21.80 -22.82
CA ASN A 489 -30.43 -21.77 -24.24
C ASN A 489 -29.25 -22.03 -25.20
N LEU A 490 -28.04 -21.53 -24.90
CA LEU A 490 -26.81 -21.87 -25.64
C LEU A 490 -26.46 -23.36 -25.51
N ILE A 491 -26.56 -23.92 -24.30
CA ILE A 491 -26.33 -25.34 -24.03
C ILE A 491 -27.37 -26.21 -24.73
N ASN A 492 -28.65 -25.85 -24.67
CA ASN A 492 -29.75 -26.55 -25.34
C ASN A 492 -29.59 -26.51 -26.87
N SER A 493 -29.16 -25.38 -27.43
CA SER A 493 -28.88 -25.26 -28.88
C SER A 493 -27.73 -26.18 -29.30
N PHE A 494 -26.65 -26.24 -28.51
CA PHE A 494 -25.52 -27.13 -28.76
C PHE A 494 -25.91 -28.62 -28.58
N GLN A 495 -26.77 -28.92 -27.60
CA GLN A 495 -27.32 -30.26 -27.41
C GLN A 495 -28.28 -30.67 -28.54
N GLN A 496 -29.05 -29.75 -29.13
CA GLN A 496 -29.86 -30.05 -30.33
C GLN A 496 -28.98 -30.38 -31.55
N ILE A 497 -27.86 -29.67 -31.75
CA ILE A 497 -26.89 -29.99 -32.81
C ILE A 497 -26.34 -31.42 -32.62
N CYS A 498 -26.03 -31.81 -31.38
CA CYS A 498 -25.64 -33.20 -31.08
C CYS A 498 -26.81 -34.20 -31.22
N LYS A 499 -28.06 -33.83 -30.88
CA LYS A 499 -29.26 -34.69 -30.95
C LYS A 499 -29.81 -34.93 -32.36
N MET A 500 -29.11 -34.52 -33.42
CA MET A 500 -29.34 -35.12 -34.74
C MET A 500 -28.96 -36.63 -34.76
N SER A 501 -28.29 -37.15 -33.73
CA SER A 501 -28.33 -38.58 -33.38
C SER A 501 -29.27 -38.87 -32.19
N THR A 502 -30.43 -39.46 -32.51
CA THR A 502 -31.41 -40.10 -31.60
C THR A 502 -32.23 -39.20 -30.63
N VAL A 503 -33.41 -39.71 -30.26
CA VAL A 503 -34.60 -38.95 -29.82
C VAL A 503 -34.83 -39.03 -28.29
N ALA A 504 -35.52 -38.02 -27.74
CA ALA A 504 -36.33 -37.98 -26.50
C ALA A 504 -35.95 -36.88 -25.47
N GLU A 505 -36.90 -36.61 -24.56
CA GLU A 505 -36.92 -35.61 -23.48
C GLU A 505 -37.35 -36.28 -22.14
N THR A 506 -37.73 -35.67 -21.01
CA THR A 506 -38.04 -34.28 -20.55
C THR A 506 -37.58 -34.20 -19.05
N ASN A 507 -37.89 -33.26 -18.14
CA ASN A 507 -38.80 -32.10 -18.06
C ASN A 507 -38.18 -30.98 -17.14
N ILE A 508 -38.94 -29.93 -16.81
CA ILE A 508 -38.45 -28.64 -16.29
C ILE A 508 -39.14 -28.19 -14.97
N LEU A 509 -38.37 -27.54 -14.07
CA LEU A 509 -38.71 -26.65 -12.94
C LEU A 509 -39.86 -26.98 -11.95
N GLN A 510 -39.63 -26.74 -10.64
CA GLN A 510 -40.44 -25.77 -9.87
C GLN A 510 -39.93 -25.47 -8.44
N ARG A 511 -40.51 -24.40 -7.86
CA ARG A 511 -40.40 -23.84 -6.49
C ARG A 511 -39.09 -23.12 -6.12
N GLN A 512 -39.12 -22.07 -5.28
CA GLN A 512 -39.95 -20.84 -5.17
C GLN A 512 -39.41 -20.02 -3.99
N GLN A 513 -39.64 -18.71 -4.07
CA GLN A 513 -39.26 -17.64 -3.14
C GLN A 513 -39.61 -17.88 -1.65
N SER A 514 -38.85 -17.22 -0.76
CA SER A 514 -39.45 -16.49 0.37
C SER A 514 -38.59 -15.27 0.72
N ILE A 515 -39.19 -14.23 1.32
CA ILE A 515 -38.58 -12.93 1.63
C ILE A 515 -38.57 -12.73 3.15
N ILE A 516 -37.57 -12.02 3.70
CA ILE A 516 -37.75 -11.06 4.80
C ILE A 516 -36.56 -10.08 4.86
N GLN A 517 -36.85 -8.78 4.95
CA GLN A 517 -35.85 -7.74 5.20
C GLN A 517 -35.64 -7.55 6.71
N ARG A 518 -34.38 -7.44 7.15
CA ARG A 518 -34.03 -6.69 8.36
C ARG A 518 -32.75 -5.89 8.14
N ARG A 519 -32.84 -4.56 8.27
CA ARG A 519 -31.65 -3.69 8.32
C ARG A 519 -30.98 -3.82 9.69
N GLN A 520 -29.75 -4.31 9.73
CA GLN A 520 -28.91 -4.30 10.93
C GLN A 520 -27.49 -3.87 10.50
N LEU A 521 -26.91 -2.86 11.17
CA LEU A 521 -25.51 -2.51 10.92
C LEU A 521 -24.62 -3.65 11.42
N LEU A 522 -23.78 -4.20 10.54
CA LEU A 522 -22.70 -5.09 10.97
C LEU A 522 -21.53 -4.24 11.49
N VAL A 523 -21.55 -3.93 12.79
CA VAL A 523 -20.39 -3.36 13.48
C VAL A 523 -19.44 -4.51 13.80
N VAL A 524 -18.32 -4.59 13.05
CA VAL A 524 -17.23 -5.50 13.36
C VAL A 524 -16.40 -4.87 14.49
N PHE A 525 -16.51 -5.44 15.68
CA PHE A 525 -15.74 -4.99 16.85
C PHE A 525 -14.33 -5.60 16.81
N PHE A 526 -13.32 -4.75 17.01
CA PHE A 526 -11.97 -5.17 17.32
C PHE A 526 -11.73 -4.88 18.81
N HIS A 527 -11.53 -5.93 19.61
CA HIS A 527 -11.16 -5.82 21.04
C HIS A 527 -9.76 -6.37 21.23
N PHE A 528 -8.91 -5.62 21.94
CA PHE A 528 -7.63 -6.11 22.45
C PHE A 528 -7.86 -6.84 23.79
N ILE A 529 -8.62 -7.94 23.77
CA ILE A 529 -8.79 -8.85 24.93
C ILE A 529 -8.79 -10.30 24.41
N PRO A 530 -7.91 -11.19 24.91
CA PRO A 530 -8.04 -12.62 24.68
C PRO A 530 -9.13 -13.21 25.61
N ASP A 531 -10.19 -13.75 25.00
CA ASP A 531 -11.28 -14.56 25.60
C ASP A 531 -11.77 -14.17 27.01
N LYS A 532 -12.67 -13.17 27.08
CA LYS A 532 -13.89 -13.19 27.92
C LYS A 532 -14.87 -12.06 27.62
#